data_AF-D8PKD5-F1
#
_entry.id   AF-D8PKD5-F1
#
_cell.length_a   1.000
_cell.length_b   1.000
_cell.length_c   1.000
_cell.angle_alpha   90.00
_cell.angle_beta   90.00
_cell.angle_gamma   90.00
#
_symmetry.space_group_name_H-M   'P 1'
#
loop_
_entity.id
_entity.type
_entity.pdbx_description
1 polymer ?
#
loop_
_entity_poly.entity_id
_entity_poly.type
_entity_poly.pdbx_seq_one_letter_code
_entity_poly.pdbx_strand_id
1 'polypeptide(L)'
;MDPSTSSSTHAGDVPTQSQPAHQPNGLSIDRRYPATTHFAVAAAILLPVACIPYLVYRRRIRSLELQLQRLNDTLLTLQDDATGYIRQQASASSRAHARSTAAIQNLTKDLSSLRIQMNEDICANMERSDNAAKDMDQVLAALRLHASLLRSLGVSLADVANFMHDQELRLGLNASQSPLEVDKLRHIAVRLRELKDTALPKATDKPAA
;
A
#
# COMPACT_ATOMS: atom_id res chain seq x y z
N MET A 1 -17.36 -21.11 43.58
CA MET A 1 -18.04 -20.26 44.57
C MET A 1 -19.23 -21.04 45.10
N ASP A 2 -18.98 -21.89 46.10
CA ASP A 2 -19.93 -22.09 47.20
C ASP A 2 -19.77 -20.87 48.16
N PRO A 3 -20.70 -20.49 49.06
CA PRO A 3 -21.64 -21.33 49.84
C PRO A 3 -23.08 -20.72 49.95
N SER A 4 -24.11 -21.37 50.50
CA SER A 4 -24.43 -21.30 51.94
C SER A 4 -25.71 -22.08 52.26
N THR A 5 -25.59 -22.82 53.36
CA THR A 5 -26.60 -23.52 54.16
C THR A 5 -27.49 -22.56 54.96
N SER A 6 -28.74 -22.93 55.25
CA SER A 6 -29.40 -22.58 56.52
C SER A 6 -30.57 -23.52 56.85
N SER A 7 -30.35 -24.31 57.89
CA SER A 7 -31.28 -25.05 58.72
C SER A 7 -32.08 -24.12 59.65
N SER A 8 -33.35 -24.44 59.96
CA SER A 8 -34.01 -23.93 61.18
C SER A 8 -35.09 -24.89 61.69
N THR A 9 -34.74 -25.47 62.82
CA THR A 9 -35.50 -26.28 63.77
C THR A 9 -36.43 -25.40 64.61
N HIS A 10 -37.66 -25.83 64.90
CA HIS A 10 -38.25 -25.51 66.21
C HIS A 10 -39.32 -26.53 66.64
N ALA A 11 -38.94 -27.30 67.65
CA ALA A 11 -39.84 -28.04 68.54
C ALA A 11 -40.50 -27.06 69.54
N GLY A 12 -41.69 -27.40 70.00
CA GLY A 12 -42.43 -26.67 71.03
C GLY A 12 -43.60 -27.49 71.56
N ASP A 13 -43.30 -28.29 72.58
CA ASP A 13 -44.22 -29.07 73.42
C ASP A 13 -44.96 -28.16 74.45
N VAL A 14 -46.27 -28.42 74.64
CA VAL A 14 -47.01 -28.61 75.94
C VAL A 14 -47.08 -27.37 76.90
N PRO A 15 -47.99 -27.20 77.91
CA PRO A 15 -49.09 -28.02 78.45
C PRO A 15 -50.48 -27.34 78.69
N THR A 16 -51.48 -28.19 78.97
CA THR A 16 -52.47 -28.17 80.09
C THR A 16 -53.19 -26.88 80.48
N GLN A 17 -54.54 -26.85 80.41
CA GLN A 17 -55.39 -26.72 81.61
C GLN A 17 -56.89 -26.97 81.38
N SER A 18 -57.48 -27.42 82.48
CA SER A 18 -58.81 -27.92 82.84
C SER A 18 -60.05 -27.04 82.59
N GLN A 19 -61.18 -27.73 82.30
CA GLN A 19 -62.56 -27.63 82.84
C GLN A 19 -63.01 -26.31 83.53
N PRO A 20 -64.27 -25.86 83.33
CA PRO A 20 -65.41 -26.54 83.96
C PRO A 20 -66.73 -26.57 83.18
N ALA A 21 -67.63 -27.41 83.71
CA ALA A 21 -69.02 -27.59 83.34
C ALA A 21 -69.88 -26.35 83.64
N HIS A 22 -70.85 -26.05 82.77
CA HIS A 22 -72.28 -25.92 83.13
C HIS A 22 -73.15 -25.63 81.90
N GLN A 23 -74.22 -26.41 81.78
CA GLN A 23 -75.36 -26.22 80.87
C GLN A 23 -76.07 -24.87 81.15
N PRO A 24 -76.79 -24.29 80.18
CA PRO A 24 -78.20 -24.67 80.06
C PRO A 24 -78.70 -24.85 78.61
N ASN A 25 -79.55 -25.86 78.49
CA ASN A 25 -80.50 -26.13 77.42
C ASN A 25 -81.13 -24.88 76.81
N GLY A 26 -80.51 -24.37 75.74
CA GLY A 26 -81.18 -23.55 74.73
C GLY A 26 -81.64 -24.49 73.64
N LEU A 27 -82.94 -24.55 73.39
CA LEU A 27 -83.58 -25.30 72.31
C LEU A 27 -82.96 -24.90 70.95
N SER A 28 -81.83 -25.52 70.58
CA SER A 28 -81.29 -25.49 69.24
C SER A 28 -82.29 -26.24 68.39
N ILE A 29 -83.25 -25.50 67.83
CA ILE A 29 -84.14 -25.96 66.78
C ILE A 29 -83.21 -26.59 65.75
N ASP A 30 -83.23 -27.92 65.73
CA ASP A 30 -82.39 -28.79 64.94
C ASP A 30 -82.83 -28.62 63.48
N ARG A 31 -82.49 -27.45 62.93
CA ARG A 31 -82.57 -27.17 61.51
C ARG A 31 -81.48 -28.04 60.91
N ARG A 32 -81.85 -29.29 60.64
CA ARG A 32 -81.13 -30.21 59.76
C ARG A 32 -81.01 -29.54 58.40
N TYR A 33 -80.03 -28.65 58.29
CA TYR A 33 -79.61 -28.13 57.01
C TYR A 33 -79.04 -29.33 56.25
N PRO A 34 -79.53 -29.59 55.03
CA PRO A 34 -79.06 -30.73 54.27
C PRO A 34 -77.54 -30.60 54.09
N ALA A 35 -76.78 -31.68 54.29
CA ALA A 35 -75.31 -31.65 54.24
C ALA A 35 -74.74 -30.98 52.97
N THR A 36 -75.52 -30.96 51.89
CA THR A 36 -75.25 -30.25 50.65
C THR A 36 -75.02 -28.73 50.82
N THR A 37 -75.67 -28.05 51.78
CA THR A 37 -75.49 -26.60 51.98
C THR A 37 -74.12 -26.28 52.58
N HIS A 38 -73.59 -27.15 53.45
CA HIS A 38 -72.25 -26.97 54.01
C HIS A 38 -71.15 -27.19 52.97
N PHE A 39 -71.31 -28.19 52.09
CA PHE A 39 -70.43 -28.37 50.94
C PHE A 39 -70.49 -27.20 49.97
N ALA A 40 -71.68 -26.66 49.70
CA ALA A 40 -71.84 -25.51 48.82
C ALA A 40 -71.14 -24.26 49.38
N VAL A 41 -71.28 -23.98 50.68
CA VAL A 41 -70.61 -22.84 51.33
C VAL A 41 -69.09 -23.03 51.36
N ALA A 42 -68.60 -24.23 51.72
CA ALA A 42 -67.16 -24.52 51.71
C ALA A 42 -66.56 -24.41 50.30
N ALA A 43 -67.24 -24.94 49.27
CA ALA A 43 -66.82 -24.82 47.88
C ALA A 43 -66.83 -23.35 47.41
N ALA A 44 -67.83 -22.57 47.80
CA ALA A 44 -67.91 -21.14 47.44
C ALA A 44 -66.74 -20.32 48.00
N ILE A 45 -66.16 -20.72 49.14
CA ILE A 45 -64.99 -20.06 49.76
C ILE A 45 -63.67 -20.62 49.21
N LEU A 46 -63.56 -21.94 49.05
CA LEU A 46 -62.34 -22.59 48.55
C LEU A 46 -62.09 -22.32 47.06
N LEU A 47 -63.16 -22.21 46.26
CA LEU A 47 -63.06 -22.01 44.82
C LEU A 47 -62.33 -20.70 44.44
N PRO A 48 -62.64 -19.51 44.98
CA PRO A 48 -61.85 -18.31 44.67
C PRO A 48 -60.42 -18.41 45.18
N VAL A 49 -60.18 -19.00 46.35
CA VAL A 49 -58.83 -19.19 46.92
C VAL A 49 -57.97 -20.07 46.01
N ALA A 50 -58.55 -21.11 45.39
CA ALA A 50 -57.86 -21.98 44.43
C ALA A 50 -57.80 -21.39 43.00
N CYS A 51 -58.85 -20.68 42.56
CA CYS A 51 -58.94 -20.16 41.19
C CYS A 51 -58.09 -18.93 40.95
N ILE A 52 -57.96 -18.02 41.93
CA ILE A 52 -57.14 -16.80 41.78
C ILE A 52 -55.69 -17.12 41.39
N PRO A 53 -54.94 -17.98 42.13
CA PRO A 53 -53.57 -18.28 41.77
C PRO A 53 -53.50 -18.96 40.39
N TYR A 54 -54.42 -19.88 40.09
CA TYR A 54 -54.49 -20.53 38.77
C TYR A 54 -54.66 -19.53 37.62
N LEU A 55 -55.55 -18.54 37.78
CA LEU A 55 -55.76 -17.50 36.77
C LEU A 55 -54.54 -16.58 36.61
N VAL A 56 -53.86 -16.25 37.71
CA VAL A 56 -52.62 -15.45 37.69
C VAL A 56 -51.51 -16.21 36.97
N TYR A 57 -51.31 -17.50 37.27
CA TYR A 57 -50.34 -18.35 36.55
C TYR A 57 -50.66 -18.45 35.07
N ARG A 58 -51.94 -18.66 34.71
CA ARG A 58 -52.37 -18.72 33.30
C ARG A 58 -52.11 -17.41 32.54
N ARG A 59 -52.32 -16.26 33.19
CA ARG A 59 -51.96 -14.94 32.61
C ARG A 59 -50.44 -14.81 32.43
N ARG A 60 -49.64 -15.23 33.42
CA ARG A 60 -48.17 -15.18 33.33
C ARG A 60 -47.62 -16.07 32.21
N ILE A 61 -48.11 -17.30 32.09
CA ILE A 61 -47.69 -18.22 31.03
C ILE A 61 -47.95 -17.61 29.65
N ARG A 62 -49.15 -17.08 29.41
CA ARG A 62 -49.46 -16.38 28.15
C ARG A 62 -48.56 -15.18 27.89
N SER A 63 -48.23 -14.40 28.92
CA SER A 63 -47.30 -13.28 28.77
C SER A 63 -45.89 -13.74 28.39
N LEU A 64 -45.41 -14.84 28.98
CA LEU A 64 -44.11 -15.43 28.65
C LEU A 64 -44.10 -16.00 27.24
N GLU A 65 -45.17 -16.68 26.81
CA GLU A 65 -45.32 -17.18 25.44
C GLU A 65 -45.24 -16.03 24.41
N LEU A 66 -45.95 -14.93 24.66
CA LEU A 66 -45.88 -13.74 23.80
C LEU A 66 -44.48 -13.09 23.79
N GLN A 67 -43.78 -13.08 24.93
CA GLN A 67 -42.41 -12.57 25.00
C GLN A 67 -41.44 -13.46 24.24
N LEU A 68 -41.57 -14.78 24.36
CA LEU A 68 -40.76 -15.75 23.61
C LEU A 68 -40.99 -15.63 22.11
N GLN A 69 -42.25 -15.45 21.68
CA GLN A 69 -42.57 -15.20 20.27
C GLN A 69 -41.91 -13.92 19.77
N ARG A 70 -42.02 -12.81 20.50
CA ARG A 70 -41.37 -11.54 20.13
C ARG A 70 -39.85 -11.67 20.07
N LEU A 71 -39.24 -12.36 21.04
CA LEU A 71 -37.79 -12.59 21.03
C LEU A 71 -37.37 -13.43 19.84
N ASN A 72 -38.12 -14.49 19.52
CA ASN A 72 -37.86 -15.32 18.35
C ASN A 72 -37.97 -14.52 17.06
N ASP A 73 -39.00 -13.69 16.92
CA ASP A 73 -39.17 -12.81 15.76
C ASP A 73 -37.97 -11.84 15.63
N THR A 74 -37.52 -11.22 16.73
CA THR A 74 -36.34 -10.34 16.71
C THR A 74 -35.04 -11.08 16.39
N LEU A 75 -34.91 -12.34 16.82
CA LEU A 75 -33.74 -13.17 16.52
C LEU A 75 -33.71 -13.47 15.03
N LEU A 76 -34.85 -13.85 14.44
CA LEU A 76 -34.95 -14.11 13.01
C LEU A 76 -34.64 -12.87 12.17
N THR A 77 -35.14 -11.69 12.56
CA THR A 77 -34.80 -10.44 11.84
C THR A 77 -33.31 -10.12 11.94
N LEU A 78 -32.71 -10.25 13.14
CA LEU A 78 -31.28 -10.01 13.32
C LEU A 78 -30.42 -11.01 12.56
N GLN A 79 -30.87 -12.26 12.47
CA GLN A 79 -30.19 -13.30 11.70
C GLN A 79 -30.25 -12.97 10.21
N ASP A 80 -31.41 -12.58 9.69
CA ASP A 80 -31.55 -12.18 8.28
C ASP A 80 -30.67 -10.95 7.98
N ASP A 81 -30.73 -9.92 8.83
CA ASP A 81 -29.89 -8.73 8.73
C ASP A 81 -28.40 -9.09 8.71
N ALA A 82 -27.94 -9.94 9.64
CA ALA A 82 -26.54 -10.35 9.72
C ALA A 82 -26.09 -11.10 8.45
N THR A 83 -26.94 -12.00 7.92
CA THR A 83 -26.63 -12.69 6.66
C THR A 83 -26.61 -11.72 5.47
N GLY A 84 -27.50 -10.72 5.47
CA GLY A 84 -27.52 -9.63 4.50
C GLY A 84 -26.24 -8.81 4.53
N TYR A 85 -25.79 -8.39 5.71
CA TYR A 85 -24.54 -7.65 5.89
C TYR A 85 -23.32 -8.46 5.44
N ILE A 86 -23.22 -9.74 5.80
CA ILE A 86 -22.10 -10.60 5.38
C ILE A 86 -22.06 -10.71 3.85
N ARG A 87 -23.22 -10.93 3.21
CA ARG A 87 -23.31 -11.02 1.74
C ARG A 87 -22.92 -9.69 1.08
N GLN A 88 -23.39 -8.58 1.62
CA GLN A 88 -23.07 -7.25 1.12
C GLN A 88 -21.56 -6.96 1.26
N GLN A 89 -20.97 -7.25 2.43
CA GLN A 89 -19.55 -7.07 2.68
C GLN A 89 -18.70 -7.96 1.78
N ALA A 90 -19.08 -9.22 1.58
CA ALA A 90 -18.40 -10.13 0.66
C ALA A 90 -18.42 -9.58 -0.78
N SER A 91 -19.56 -9.05 -1.24
CA SER A 91 -19.69 -8.44 -2.56
C SER A 91 -18.88 -7.14 -2.71
N ALA A 92 -18.82 -6.32 -1.66
CA ALA A 92 -18.03 -5.09 -1.66
C ALA A 92 -16.53 -5.39 -1.68
N SER A 93 -16.10 -6.35 -0.85
CA SER A 93 -14.71 -6.82 -0.80
C SER A 93 -14.28 -7.43 -2.14
N SER A 94 -15.10 -8.31 -2.73
CA SER A 94 -14.82 -8.90 -4.04
C SER A 94 -14.66 -7.83 -5.13
N ARG A 95 -15.52 -6.81 -5.15
CA ARG A 95 -15.38 -5.67 -6.09
C ARG A 95 -14.10 -4.86 -5.83
N ALA A 96 -13.73 -4.64 -4.57
CA ALA A 96 -12.48 -3.96 -4.23
C ALA A 96 -11.26 -4.75 -4.69
N HIS A 97 -11.27 -6.08 -4.48
CA HIS A 97 -10.22 -6.97 -4.98
C HIS A 97 -10.13 -6.96 -6.50
N ALA A 98 -11.25 -7.07 -7.22
CA ALA A 98 -11.27 -7.00 -8.68
C ALA A 98 -10.73 -5.66 -9.23
N ARG A 99 -11.02 -4.54 -8.55
CA ARG A 99 -10.46 -3.23 -8.92
C ARG A 99 -8.96 -3.16 -8.67
N SER A 100 -8.50 -3.67 -7.52
CA SER A 100 -7.08 -3.70 -7.17
C SER A 100 -6.28 -4.57 -8.15
N THR A 101 -6.78 -5.76 -8.49
CA THR A 101 -6.11 -6.64 -9.46
C THR A 101 -6.07 -6.02 -10.86
N ALA A 102 -7.15 -5.37 -11.30
CA ALA A 102 -7.16 -4.64 -12.57
C ALA A 102 -6.14 -3.49 -12.60
N ALA A 103 -6.02 -2.73 -11.49
CA ALA A 103 -5.03 -1.66 -11.38
C ALA A 103 -3.59 -2.20 -11.44
N ILE A 104 -3.31 -3.29 -10.72
CA ILE A 104 -2.00 -3.96 -10.77
C ILE A 104 -1.68 -4.44 -12.18
N GLN A 105 -2.65 -5.05 -12.87
CA GLN A 105 -2.47 -5.48 -14.26
C GLN A 105 -2.14 -4.32 -15.19
N ASN A 106 -2.80 -3.17 -15.04
CA ASN A 106 -2.48 -1.98 -15.82
C ASN A 106 -1.06 -1.48 -15.53
N LEU A 107 -0.67 -1.38 -14.26
CA LEU A 107 0.70 -0.99 -13.89
C LEU A 107 1.76 -1.94 -14.46
N THR A 108 1.50 -3.25 -14.46
CA THR A 108 2.44 -4.22 -15.06
C THR A 108 2.57 -4.03 -16.56
N LYS A 109 1.48 -3.69 -17.26
CA LYS A 109 1.50 -3.36 -18.69
C LYS A 109 2.30 -2.09 -18.93
N ASP A 110 2.06 -1.04 -18.15
CA ASP A 110 2.76 0.24 -18.28
C ASP A 110 4.27 0.10 -18.04
N LEU A 111 4.66 -0.66 -17.01
CA LEU A 111 6.08 -0.98 -16.77
C LEU A 111 6.70 -1.79 -17.91
N SER A 112 5.95 -2.72 -18.49
CA SER A 112 6.43 -3.50 -19.64
C SER A 112 6.63 -2.63 -20.88
N SER A 113 5.71 -1.70 -21.17
CA SER A 113 5.85 -0.76 -22.28
C SER A 113 7.01 0.21 -22.06
N LEU A 114 7.16 0.73 -20.84
CA LEU A 114 8.26 1.63 -20.49
C LEU A 114 9.62 0.93 -20.66
N ARG A 115 9.71 -0.35 -20.28
CA ARG A 115 10.93 -1.14 -20.46
C ARG A 115 11.28 -1.32 -21.94
N ILE A 116 10.29 -1.56 -22.79
CA ILE A 116 10.50 -1.68 -24.25
C ILE A 116 10.99 -0.33 -24.80
N GLN A 117 10.35 0.77 -24.42
CA GLN A 117 10.75 2.12 -24.84
C GLN A 117 12.16 2.48 -24.39
N MET A 118 12.52 2.21 -23.13
CA MET A 118 13.87 2.44 -22.62
C MET A 118 14.91 1.65 -23.40
N ASN A 119 14.61 0.40 -23.77
CA ASN A 119 15.53 -0.41 -24.55
C ASN A 119 15.70 0.12 -25.98
N GLU A 120 14.62 0.59 -26.60
CA GLU A 120 14.66 1.26 -27.90
C GLU A 120 15.49 2.55 -27.84
N ASP A 121 15.28 3.37 -26.80
CA ASP A 121 16.05 4.60 -26.59
C ASP A 121 17.54 4.33 -26.36
N ILE A 122 17.89 3.27 -25.61
CA ILE A 122 19.29 2.85 -25.42
C ILE A 122 19.91 2.44 -26.76
N CYS A 123 19.21 1.63 -27.56
CA CYS A 123 19.69 1.24 -28.88
C CYS A 123 19.89 2.44 -29.80
N ALA A 124 18.91 3.34 -29.89
CA ALA A 124 18.99 4.55 -30.70
C ALA A 124 20.12 5.49 -30.23
N ASN A 125 20.31 5.62 -28.91
CA ASN A 125 21.39 6.42 -28.36
C ASN A 125 22.78 5.80 -28.62
N MET A 126 22.87 4.46 -28.53
CA MET A 126 24.10 3.74 -28.85
C MET A 126 24.50 3.96 -30.32
N GLU A 127 23.55 3.87 -31.25
CA GLU A 127 23.79 4.15 -32.67
C GLU A 127 24.25 5.60 -32.91
N ARG A 128 23.60 6.58 -32.26
CA ARG A 128 24.03 7.99 -32.34
C ARG A 128 25.44 8.18 -31.79
N SER A 129 25.78 7.51 -30.68
CA SER A 129 27.11 7.60 -30.08
C SER A 129 28.20 6.97 -30.97
N ASP A 130 27.90 5.86 -31.63
CA ASP A 130 28.80 5.20 -32.58
C ASP A 130 29.02 6.06 -33.83
N ASN A 131 27.95 6.68 -34.35
CA ASN A 131 28.07 7.62 -35.46
C ASN A 131 28.87 8.87 -35.07
N ALA A 132 28.65 9.44 -33.89
CA ALA A 132 29.44 10.56 -33.38
C ALA A 132 30.92 10.19 -33.20
N ALA A 133 31.22 8.97 -32.75
CA ALA A 133 32.60 8.48 -32.65
C ALA A 133 33.27 8.39 -34.04
N LYS A 134 32.56 7.86 -35.04
CA LYS A 134 33.05 7.82 -36.44
C LYS A 134 33.27 9.20 -37.02
N ASP A 135 32.38 10.15 -36.75
CA ASP A 135 32.52 11.53 -37.19
C ASP A 135 33.74 12.20 -36.56
N MET A 136 33.98 11.96 -35.27
CA MET A 136 35.19 12.42 -34.57
C MET A 136 36.46 11.82 -35.18
N ASP A 137 36.46 10.53 -35.49
CA ASP A 137 37.58 9.87 -36.16
C ASP A 137 37.85 10.45 -37.56
N GLN A 138 36.80 10.75 -38.32
CA GLN A 138 36.92 11.41 -39.62
C GLN A 138 37.51 12.82 -39.50
N VAL A 139 37.06 13.61 -38.52
CA VAL A 139 37.61 14.94 -38.25
C VAL A 139 39.09 14.83 -37.85
N LEU A 140 39.44 13.89 -36.97
CA LEU A 140 40.84 13.65 -36.59
C LEU A 140 41.69 13.21 -37.79
N ALA A 141 41.16 12.36 -38.68
CA ALA A 141 41.85 11.97 -39.91
C ALA A 141 42.08 13.15 -40.85
N ALA A 142 41.06 13.99 -41.06
CA ALA A 142 41.18 15.21 -41.87
C ALA A 142 42.21 16.19 -41.28
N LEU A 143 42.19 16.41 -39.96
CA LEU A 143 43.18 17.24 -39.28
C LEU A 143 44.60 16.71 -39.43
N ARG A 144 44.80 15.38 -39.37
CA ARG A 144 46.11 14.75 -39.62
C ARG A 144 46.60 14.97 -41.05
N LEU A 145 45.71 14.94 -42.04
CA LEU A 145 46.04 15.24 -43.43
C LEU A 145 46.40 16.73 -43.62
N HIS A 146 45.65 17.65 -43.02
CA HIS A 146 45.99 19.07 -43.07
C HIS A 146 47.33 19.36 -42.38
N ALA A 147 47.61 18.70 -41.25
CA ALA A 147 48.89 18.82 -40.58
C ALA A 147 50.06 18.29 -41.42
N SER A 148 49.87 17.20 -42.18
CA SER A 148 50.92 16.68 -43.07
C SER A 148 51.17 17.60 -44.28
N LEU A 149 50.13 18.24 -44.82
CA LEU A 149 50.24 19.24 -45.88
C LEU A 149 50.97 20.50 -45.38
N LEU A 150 50.60 21.03 -44.21
CA LEU A 150 51.29 22.18 -43.62
C LEU A 150 52.78 21.88 -43.40
N ARG A 151 53.13 20.63 -43.07
CA ARG A 151 54.53 20.18 -42.96
C ARG A 151 55.24 20.18 -44.31
N SER A 152 54.63 19.63 -45.38
CA SER A 152 55.26 19.64 -46.71
C SER A 152 55.45 21.06 -47.22
N LEU A 153 54.47 21.94 -46.97
CA LEU A 153 54.58 23.37 -47.26
C LEU A 153 55.71 24.03 -46.48
N GLY A 154 55.86 23.71 -45.18
CA GLY A 154 56.95 24.22 -44.35
C GLY A 154 58.34 23.80 -44.85
N VAL A 155 58.49 22.58 -45.35
CA VAL A 155 59.75 22.12 -45.99
C VAL A 155 60.01 22.90 -47.28
N SER A 156 59.02 23.01 -48.18
CA SER A 156 59.17 23.76 -49.42
C SER A 156 59.48 25.24 -49.18
N LEU A 157 58.86 25.86 -48.16
CA LEU A 157 59.13 27.25 -47.78
C LEU A 157 60.56 27.45 -47.26
N ALA A 158 61.08 26.48 -46.50
CA ALA A 158 62.47 26.49 -46.06
C ALA A 158 63.43 26.38 -47.24
N ASP A 159 63.13 25.55 -48.23
CA ASP A 159 63.93 25.40 -49.45
C ASP A 159 63.90 26.69 -50.30
N VAL A 160 62.73 27.33 -50.45
CA VAL A 160 62.60 28.64 -51.13
C VAL A 160 63.40 29.72 -50.40
N ALA A 161 63.31 29.79 -49.07
CA ALA A 161 64.07 30.76 -48.28
C ALA A 161 65.59 30.54 -48.45
N ASN A 162 66.03 29.29 -48.48
CA ASN A 162 67.44 28.95 -48.71
C ASN A 162 67.90 29.31 -50.13
N PHE A 163 67.04 29.09 -51.13
CA PHE A 163 67.30 29.51 -52.51
C PHE A 163 67.38 31.04 -52.66
N MET A 164 66.44 31.78 -52.05
CA MET A 164 66.46 33.25 -52.06
C MET A 164 67.76 33.78 -51.45
N HIS A 165 68.19 33.18 -50.34
CA HIS A 165 69.46 33.52 -49.71
C HIS A 165 70.67 33.22 -50.61
N ASP A 166 70.71 32.06 -51.28
CA ASP A 166 71.78 31.72 -52.23
C ASP A 166 71.79 32.66 -53.45
N GLN A 167 70.62 33.07 -53.95
CA GLN A 167 70.52 34.03 -55.04
C GLN A 167 71.01 35.43 -54.64
N GLU A 168 70.68 35.89 -53.42
CA GLU A 168 71.19 37.16 -52.88
C GLU A 168 72.73 37.15 -52.80
N LEU A 169 73.31 36.04 -52.33
CA LEU A 169 74.76 35.84 -52.28
C LEU A 169 75.40 35.87 -53.68
N ARG A 170 74.76 35.26 -54.68
CA ARG A 170 75.29 35.21 -56.07
C ARG A 170 75.20 36.53 -56.81
N LEU A 171 74.14 37.32 -56.59
CA LEU A 171 73.91 38.57 -57.31
C LEU A 171 74.73 39.74 -56.73
N GLY A 172 75.40 39.57 -55.58
CA GLY A 172 76.18 40.63 -54.94
C GLY A 172 75.36 41.85 -54.56
N LEU A 173 74.03 41.70 -54.51
CA LEU A 173 73.11 42.71 -54.03
C LEU A 173 73.30 42.77 -52.51
N ASN A 174 74.19 43.65 -52.04
CA ASN A 174 74.33 43.96 -50.62
C ASN A 174 72.97 44.45 -50.09
N ALA A 175 72.18 43.53 -49.50
CA ALA A 175 71.11 43.61 -48.51
C ALA A 175 70.43 44.98 -48.20
N SER A 176 70.29 45.88 -49.18
CA SER A 176 69.68 47.20 -48.96
C SER A 176 68.16 47.12 -48.87
N GLN A 177 67.56 45.99 -49.26
CA GLN A 177 66.14 45.70 -49.04
C GLN A 177 66.01 44.48 -48.12
N SER A 178 66.03 44.79 -46.81
CA SER A 178 65.54 44.00 -45.67
C SER A 178 65.89 42.50 -45.61
N PRO A 179 67.07 42.12 -45.06
CA PRO A 179 67.39 40.73 -44.67
C PRO A 179 66.34 40.10 -43.72
N LEU A 180 65.56 40.96 -43.05
CA LEU A 180 64.43 40.60 -42.19
C LEU A 180 63.32 39.79 -42.89
N GLU A 181 63.15 39.86 -44.22
CA GLU A 181 62.07 39.14 -44.89
C GLU A 181 62.40 37.65 -45.09
N VAL A 182 63.65 37.32 -45.44
CA VAL A 182 64.11 35.93 -45.59
C VAL A 182 64.12 35.21 -44.24
N ASP A 183 64.57 35.89 -43.18
CA ASP A 183 64.56 35.33 -41.83
C ASP A 183 63.14 35.11 -41.27
N LYS A 184 62.18 35.96 -41.65
CA LYS A 184 60.76 35.75 -41.33
C LYS A 184 60.22 34.50 -42.01
N LEU A 185 60.52 34.28 -43.29
CA LEU A 185 60.11 33.08 -44.01
C LEU A 185 60.69 31.82 -43.36
N ARG A 186 61.97 31.86 -42.95
CA ARG A 186 62.62 30.76 -42.23
C ARG A 186 61.98 30.51 -40.86
N HIS A 187 61.65 31.55 -40.10
CA HIS A 187 60.93 31.41 -38.83
C HIS A 187 59.53 30.84 -39.00
N ILE A 188 58.78 31.26 -40.02
CA ILE A 188 57.45 30.71 -40.34
C ILE A 188 57.57 29.23 -40.69
N ALA A 189 58.57 28.86 -41.52
CA ALA A 189 58.83 27.47 -41.87
C ALA A 189 59.14 26.59 -40.64
N VAL A 190 59.95 27.09 -39.69
CA VAL A 190 60.24 26.40 -38.43
C VAL A 190 58.98 26.25 -37.57
N ARG A 191 58.18 27.31 -37.42
CA ARG A 191 56.91 27.23 -36.66
C ARG A 191 55.92 26.24 -37.26
N LEU A 192 55.81 26.21 -38.60
CA LEU A 192 54.97 25.22 -39.30
C LEU A 192 55.47 23.78 -39.07
N ARG A 193 56.78 23.58 -38.88
CA ARG A 193 57.37 22.28 -38.55
C ARG A 193 57.11 21.87 -37.09
N GLU A 194 57.16 22.83 -36.16
CA GLU A 194 57.03 22.61 -34.70
C GLU A 194 55.57 22.44 -34.22
N LEU A 195 54.59 23.03 -34.91
CA LEU A 195 53.15 22.90 -34.58
C LEU A 195 52.64 21.44 -34.55
N LYS A 196 53.37 20.50 -35.18
CA LYS A 196 53.04 19.07 -35.14
C LYS A 196 53.40 18.40 -33.80
N ASP A 197 54.51 18.79 -33.19
CA ASP A 197 55.04 18.09 -32.01
C ASP A 197 54.22 18.39 -30.75
N THR A 198 53.42 19.46 -30.79
CA THR A 198 52.51 19.86 -29.70
C THR A 198 51.08 19.34 -29.87
N ALA A 199 50.63 19.06 -31.10
CA ALA A 199 49.24 18.69 -31.39
C ALA A 199 48.89 17.22 -31.13
N LEU A 200 49.88 16.36 -30.92
CA LEU A 200 49.67 14.96 -30.55
C LEU A 200 50.25 14.73 -29.15
N PRO A 201 49.45 14.90 -28.07
CA PRO A 201 49.81 14.31 -26.80
C PRO A 201 49.95 12.81 -27.07
N LYS A 202 51.19 12.32 -27.05
CA LYS A 202 51.52 10.91 -27.16
C LYS A 202 50.69 10.22 -26.11
N ALA A 203 49.64 9.51 -26.53
CA ALA A 203 48.75 8.79 -25.64
C ALA A 203 49.64 7.87 -24.80
N THR A 204 49.91 8.28 -23.56
CA THR A 204 50.61 7.46 -22.60
C THR A 204 49.60 6.43 -22.15
N ASP A 205 49.49 5.36 -22.94
CA ASP A 205 48.87 4.11 -22.53
C ASP A 205 49.57 3.64 -21.26
N LYS A 206 48.97 3.97 -20.11
CA LYS A 206 49.23 3.29 -18.86
C LYS A 206 47.91 2.70 -18.39
N PRO A 207 47.56 1.48 -18.81
CA PRO A 207 46.49 0.75 -18.15
C PRO A 207 46.98 0.42 -16.73
N ALA A 208 46.39 1.08 -15.74
CA ALA A 208 46.48 0.65 -14.36
C ALA A 208 45.59 -0.59 -14.22
N ALA A 209 46.23 -1.74 -13.97
CA ALA A 209 45.59 -2.97 -13.52
C ALA A 209 44.99 -2.81 -12.12
#